data_AF-A0A3D5UWN4-F1
#
_entry.id   AF-A0A3D5UWN4-F1
#
_cell.length_a   1.000
_cell.length_b   1.000
_cell.length_c   1.000
_cell.angle_alpha   90.00
_cell.angle_beta   90.00
_cell.angle_gamma   90.00
#
_symmetry.space_group_name_H-M   'P 1'
#
loop_
_entity.id
_entity.type
_entity.pdbx_description
1 polymer ?
#
loop_
_entity_poly.entity_id
_entity_poly.type
_entity_poly.pdbx_seq_one_letter_code
_entity_poly.pdbx_strand_id
1 'polypeptide(L)'
;LSQSLALRNSINDMRAQFDDLQRQLSTGLKTDSYAKLGTDRNTVLSLTHQLGQLSTYTNTITKSQMRIDVMSTSLSRVNDIVSETKSSVVTSGFDLVNGSQTGAQVQAAMSFDEMVNLLNLEVEDRYLFGGTQTQTRPVALPDEIQNGSGDKAGLKQFIDERAQADLGADGLGRLTLGTAGTTVTLAEDADPSVFGFKIADVQSTLTNANVTGPAGSPAGVDVEFTGVPAAGDKISFELDLPDGTST
;
A
#
# COMPACT_ATOMS: atom_id res chain seq x y z
N LEU A 1 -26.78 -73.32 -55.30
CA LEU A 1 -27.49 -72.43 -54.34
C LEU A 1 -26.61 -71.99 -53.15
N SER A 2 -25.77 -72.85 -52.54
CA SER A 2 -24.91 -72.45 -51.41
C SER A 2 -23.77 -71.49 -51.76
N GLN A 3 -23.15 -71.61 -52.95
CA GLN A 3 -22.11 -70.66 -53.41
C GLN A 3 -22.63 -69.23 -53.63
N SER A 4 -23.89 -69.09 -54.08
CA SER A 4 -24.54 -67.79 -54.25
C SER A 4 -24.89 -67.12 -52.92
N LEU A 5 -25.23 -67.90 -51.89
CA LEU A 5 -25.43 -67.39 -50.53
C LEU A 5 -24.12 -66.96 -49.89
N ALA A 6 -23.05 -67.76 -50.04
CA ALA A 6 -21.73 -67.42 -49.53
C ALA A 6 -21.18 -66.13 -50.15
N LEU A 7 -21.37 -65.95 -51.47
CA LEU A 7 -20.97 -64.73 -52.17
C LEU A 7 -21.78 -63.50 -51.72
N ARG A 8 -23.10 -63.65 -51.51
CA ARG A 8 -23.95 -62.57 -50.99
C ARG A 8 -23.57 -62.16 -49.58
N ASN A 9 -23.26 -63.11 -48.71
CA ASN A 9 -22.81 -62.80 -47.35
C ASN A 9 -21.46 -62.09 -47.35
N SER A 10 -20.52 -62.52 -48.20
CA SER A 10 -19.22 -61.84 -48.36
C SER A 10 -19.35 -60.41 -48.90
N ILE A 11 -20.27 -60.16 -49.85
CA ILE A 11 -20.54 -58.80 -50.36
C ILE A 11 -21.14 -57.90 -49.28
N ASN A 12 -22.02 -58.43 -48.44
CA ASN A 12 -22.62 -57.68 -47.34
C ASN A 12 -21.57 -57.36 -46.26
N ASP A 13 -20.67 -58.29 -45.94
CA ASP A 13 -19.55 -58.03 -45.00
C ASP A 13 -18.58 -56.98 -45.54
N MET A 14 -18.23 -57.05 -46.83
CA MET A 14 -17.36 -56.05 -47.46
C MET A 14 -17.99 -54.66 -47.43
N ARG A 15 -19.31 -54.55 -47.68
CA ARG A 15 -20.03 -53.26 -47.57
C ARG A 15 -20.01 -52.72 -46.15
N ALA A 16 -20.32 -53.56 -45.16
CA ALA A 16 -20.27 -53.15 -43.75
C ALA A 16 -18.88 -52.70 -43.30
N GLN A 17 -17.82 -53.36 -43.78
CA GLN A 17 -16.43 -52.94 -43.52
C GLN A 17 -16.07 -51.63 -44.23
N PHE A 18 -16.52 -51.43 -45.47
CA PHE A 18 -16.32 -50.18 -46.20
C PHE A 18 -17.00 -49.01 -45.50
N ASP A 19 -18.24 -49.20 -45.05
CA ASP A 19 -19.00 -48.19 -44.32
C ASP A 19 -18.31 -47.83 -42.98
N ASP A 20 -17.79 -48.83 -42.25
CA ASP A 20 -17.06 -48.58 -41.00
C ASP A 20 -15.72 -47.88 -41.24
N LEU A 21 -14.94 -48.27 -42.24
CA LEU A 21 -13.69 -47.59 -42.60
C LEU A 21 -13.94 -46.15 -43.05
N GLN A 22 -15.02 -45.90 -43.80
CA GLN A 22 -15.40 -44.56 -44.21
C GLN A 22 -15.81 -43.70 -43.00
N ARG A 23 -16.51 -44.28 -42.02
CA ARG A 23 -16.80 -43.63 -40.74
C ARG A 23 -15.51 -43.35 -39.94
N GLN A 24 -14.59 -44.30 -39.83
CA GLN A 24 -13.31 -44.12 -39.14
C GLN A 24 -12.49 -43.01 -39.80
N LEU A 25 -12.47 -42.95 -41.14
CA LEU A 25 -11.80 -41.88 -41.88
C LEU A 25 -12.46 -40.52 -41.62
N SER A 26 -13.79 -40.45 -41.59
CA SER A 26 -14.53 -39.20 -41.36
C SER A 26 -14.43 -38.70 -39.92
N THR A 27 -14.40 -39.59 -38.94
CA THR A 27 -14.42 -39.24 -37.50
C THR A 27 -13.04 -39.23 -36.87
N GLY A 28 -12.07 -39.89 -37.50
CA GLY A 28 -10.77 -40.22 -36.89
C GLY A 28 -10.85 -41.26 -35.76
N LEU A 29 -12.04 -41.81 -35.48
CA LEU A 29 -12.28 -42.67 -34.32
C LEU A 29 -12.49 -44.14 -34.74
N LYS A 30 -11.65 -45.04 -34.21
CA LYS A 30 -11.70 -46.48 -34.45
C LYS A 30 -13.08 -47.09 -34.16
N THR A 31 -13.77 -46.62 -33.13
CA THR A 31 -15.10 -47.10 -32.74
C THR A 31 -16.09 -45.95 -32.59
N ASP A 32 -17.36 -46.19 -32.88
CA ASP A 32 -18.46 -45.24 -32.68
C ASP A 32 -18.99 -45.20 -31.24
N SER A 33 -18.59 -46.17 -30.41
CA SER A 33 -19.08 -46.30 -29.04
C SER A 33 -18.05 -46.96 -28.14
N TYR A 34 -18.04 -46.53 -26.88
CA TYR A 34 -17.18 -47.09 -25.85
C TYR A 34 -17.41 -48.59 -25.61
N ALA A 35 -18.61 -49.10 -25.90
CA ALA A 35 -18.95 -50.52 -25.78
C ALA A 35 -18.19 -51.39 -26.81
N LYS A 36 -17.89 -50.85 -27.99
CA LYS A 36 -17.14 -51.57 -29.04
C LYS A 36 -15.62 -51.60 -28.82
N LEU A 37 -15.12 -50.94 -27.77
CA LEU A 37 -13.70 -50.94 -27.38
C LEU A 37 -13.31 -52.15 -26.51
N GLY A 38 -14.27 -52.95 -26.04
CA GLY A 38 -13.98 -54.13 -25.21
C GLY A 38 -13.17 -53.77 -23.95
N THR A 39 -12.01 -54.39 -23.78
CA THR A 39 -11.09 -54.16 -22.65
C THR A 39 -10.46 -52.77 -22.64
N ASP A 40 -10.30 -52.13 -23.81
CA ASP A 40 -9.65 -50.82 -23.93
C ASP A 40 -10.55 -49.67 -23.47
N ARG A 41 -11.86 -49.93 -23.29
CA ARG A 41 -12.86 -48.98 -22.82
C ARG A 41 -12.43 -48.25 -21.53
N ASN A 42 -11.87 -49.01 -20.58
CA ASN A 42 -11.46 -48.45 -19.29
C ASN A 42 -10.28 -47.48 -19.45
N THR A 43 -9.32 -47.81 -20.30
CA THR A 43 -8.17 -46.95 -20.62
C THR A 43 -8.63 -45.68 -21.32
N VAL A 44 -9.49 -45.77 -22.33
CA VAL A 44 -9.99 -44.60 -23.06
C VAL A 44 -10.82 -43.68 -22.15
N LEU A 45 -11.67 -44.24 -21.28
CA LEU A 45 -12.43 -43.45 -20.31
C LEU A 45 -11.51 -42.73 -19.31
N SER A 46 -10.50 -43.44 -18.78
CA SER A 46 -9.49 -42.84 -17.90
C SER A 46 -8.73 -41.71 -18.60
N LEU A 47 -8.30 -41.91 -19.84
CA LEU A 47 -7.60 -40.88 -20.62
C LEU A 47 -8.50 -39.68 -20.92
N THR A 48 -9.77 -39.89 -21.24
CA THR A 48 -10.72 -38.79 -21.47
C THR A 48 -10.93 -37.98 -20.19
N HIS A 49 -11.05 -38.65 -19.04
CA HIS A 49 -11.11 -37.96 -17.76
C HIS A 49 -9.82 -37.16 -17.48
N GLN A 50 -8.65 -37.76 -17.73
CA GLN A 50 -7.37 -37.07 -17.57
C GLN A 50 -7.25 -35.85 -18.50
N LEU A 51 -7.70 -35.95 -19.75
CA LEU A 51 -7.75 -34.82 -20.68
C LEU A 51 -8.69 -33.70 -20.19
N GLY A 52 -9.85 -34.04 -19.63
CA GLY A 52 -10.75 -33.07 -19.02
C GLY A 52 -10.14 -32.35 -17.81
N GLN A 53 -9.41 -33.07 -16.96
CA GLN A 53 -8.66 -32.49 -15.85
C GLN A 53 -7.55 -31.56 -16.36
N LEU A 54 -6.75 -32.00 -17.34
CA LEU A 54 -5.71 -31.18 -17.96
C LEU A 54 -6.29 -29.90 -18.58
N SER A 55 -7.41 -29.98 -19.28
CA SER A 55 -8.10 -28.81 -19.84
C SER A 55 -8.51 -27.82 -18.74
N THR A 56 -9.03 -28.32 -17.62
CA THR A 56 -9.40 -27.48 -16.46
C THR A 56 -8.18 -26.83 -15.81
N TYR A 57 -7.07 -27.57 -15.67
CA TYR A 57 -5.81 -27.01 -15.18
C TYR A 57 -5.25 -25.95 -16.11
N THR A 58 -5.24 -26.18 -17.43
CA THR A 58 -4.80 -25.18 -18.42
C THR A 58 -5.64 -23.90 -18.31
N ASN A 59 -6.96 -24.01 -18.21
CA ASN A 59 -7.83 -22.83 -18.03
C ASN A 59 -7.51 -22.06 -16.74
N THR A 60 -7.26 -22.79 -15.65
CA THR A 60 -6.89 -22.19 -14.36
C THR A 60 -5.53 -21.50 -14.45
N ILE A 61 -4.55 -22.12 -15.09
CA ILE A 61 -3.21 -21.56 -15.33
C ILE A 61 -3.32 -20.29 -16.17
N THR A 62 -4.05 -20.30 -17.28
CA THR A 62 -4.23 -19.12 -18.15
C THR A 62 -4.86 -17.95 -17.40
N LYS A 63 -5.90 -18.18 -16.60
CA LYS A 63 -6.52 -17.14 -15.76
C LYS A 63 -5.56 -16.62 -14.70
N SER A 64 -4.79 -17.51 -14.07
CA SER A 64 -3.81 -17.13 -13.06
C SER A 64 -2.68 -16.31 -13.65
N GLN A 65 -2.19 -16.70 -14.83
CA GLN A 65 -1.18 -15.94 -15.57
C GLN A 65 -1.67 -14.54 -15.92
N MET A 66 -2.87 -14.42 -16.50
CA MET A 66 -3.46 -13.12 -16.83
C MET A 66 -3.58 -12.22 -15.59
N ARG A 67 -4.02 -12.76 -14.44
CA ARG A 67 -4.08 -11.99 -13.20
C ARG A 67 -2.70 -11.57 -12.71
N ILE A 68 -1.69 -12.45 -12.77
CA ILE A 68 -0.30 -12.13 -12.41
C ILE A 68 0.26 -11.03 -13.31
N ASP A 69 0.00 -11.09 -14.62
CA ASP A 69 0.47 -10.11 -15.60
C ASP A 69 -0.13 -8.72 -15.31
N VAL A 70 -1.43 -8.67 -15.00
CA VAL A 70 -2.12 -7.43 -14.61
C VAL A 70 -1.60 -6.90 -13.27
N MET A 71 -1.39 -7.76 -12.27
CA MET A 71 -0.79 -7.36 -10.99
C MET A 71 0.62 -6.79 -11.19
N SER A 72 1.45 -7.45 -11.98
CA SER A 72 2.83 -7.02 -12.29
C SER A 72 2.83 -5.66 -12.99
N THR A 73 1.96 -5.47 -13.98
CA THR A 73 1.81 -4.20 -14.70
C THR A 73 1.36 -3.08 -13.75
N SER A 74 0.40 -3.39 -12.88
CA SER A 74 -0.12 -2.42 -11.90
C SER A 74 0.96 -1.99 -10.91
N LEU A 75 1.77 -2.93 -10.40
CA LEU A 75 2.90 -2.64 -9.51
C LEU A 75 4.02 -1.86 -10.22
N SER A 76 4.27 -2.14 -11.50
CA SER A 76 5.20 -1.34 -12.31
C SER A 76 4.73 0.10 -12.39
N ARG A 77 3.45 0.33 -12.70
CA ARG A 77 2.87 1.66 -12.76
C ARG A 77 2.93 2.38 -11.41
N VAL A 78 2.69 1.68 -10.30
CA VAL A 78 2.85 2.25 -8.96
C VAL A 78 4.29 2.75 -8.73
N ASN A 79 5.30 1.99 -9.16
CA ASN A 79 6.71 2.42 -9.06
C ASN A 79 7.02 3.64 -9.95
N ASP A 80 6.43 3.70 -11.15
CA ASP A 80 6.58 4.85 -12.05
C ASP A 80 5.98 6.11 -11.41
N ILE A 81 4.76 6.01 -10.86
CA ILE A 81 4.09 7.13 -10.17
C ILE A 81 4.93 7.65 -9.00
N VAL A 82 5.54 6.76 -8.20
CA VAL A 82 6.42 7.15 -7.08
C VAL A 82 7.64 7.91 -7.60
N SER A 83 8.25 7.44 -8.68
CA SER A 83 9.43 8.06 -9.29
C SER A 83 9.11 9.44 -9.89
N GLU A 84 7.98 9.54 -10.60
CA GLU A 84 7.47 10.79 -11.17
C GLU A 84 7.15 11.80 -10.06
N THR A 85 6.42 11.37 -9.03
CA THR A 85 6.05 12.23 -7.89
C THR A 85 7.29 12.76 -7.16
N LYS A 86 8.30 11.92 -6.94
CA LYS A 86 9.57 12.34 -6.33
C LYS A 86 10.28 13.41 -7.17
N SER A 87 10.35 13.21 -8.49
CA SER A 87 10.96 14.16 -9.41
C SER A 87 10.23 15.51 -9.43
N SER A 88 8.89 15.47 -9.43
CA SER A 88 8.04 16.67 -9.38
C SER A 88 8.22 17.46 -8.09
N VAL A 89 8.31 16.80 -6.93
CA VAL A 89 8.49 17.49 -5.64
C VAL A 89 9.85 18.20 -5.55
N VAL A 90 10.91 17.61 -6.09
CA VAL A 90 12.26 18.23 -6.07
C VAL A 90 12.35 19.45 -7.00
N THR A 91 11.58 19.44 -8.09
CA THR A 91 11.63 20.49 -9.13
C THR A 91 10.57 21.58 -8.93
N SER A 92 9.59 21.37 -8.06
CA SER A 92 8.51 22.31 -7.82
C SER A 92 8.93 23.51 -6.96
N GLY A 93 8.63 24.72 -7.44
CA GLY A 93 8.66 25.94 -6.63
C GLY A 93 7.46 26.04 -5.69
N PHE A 94 7.53 26.99 -4.75
CA PHE A 94 6.39 27.33 -3.89
C PHE A 94 5.49 28.35 -4.60
N ASP A 95 4.54 27.84 -5.38
CA ASP A 95 3.45 28.63 -5.96
C ASP A 95 2.10 28.00 -5.60
N LEU A 96 1.24 28.80 -4.98
CA LEU A 96 -0.08 28.35 -4.55
C LEU A 96 -1.07 28.40 -5.72
N VAL A 97 -1.66 27.25 -6.02
CA VAL A 97 -2.85 27.10 -6.86
C VAL A 97 -4.08 27.39 -6.01
N ASN A 98 -4.91 28.34 -6.44
CA ASN A 98 -6.14 28.76 -5.74
C ASN A 98 -5.92 29.14 -4.25
N GLY A 99 -4.71 29.61 -3.90
CA GLY A 99 -4.39 30.11 -2.56
C GLY A 99 -4.33 29.07 -1.43
N SER A 100 -4.50 27.78 -1.72
CA SER A 100 -4.62 26.74 -0.67
C SER A 100 -3.62 25.58 -0.80
N GLN A 101 -3.20 25.23 -2.01
CA GLN A 101 -2.30 24.10 -2.24
C GLN A 101 -1.25 24.46 -3.30
N THR A 102 -0.04 23.94 -3.18
CA THR A 102 0.95 24.07 -4.25
C THR A 102 0.59 23.15 -5.43
N GLY A 103 1.08 23.47 -6.62
CA GLY A 103 0.92 22.57 -7.78
C GLY A 103 1.44 21.16 -7.51
N ALA A 104 2.53 21.04 -6.73
CA ALA A 104 3.08 19.76 -6.31
C ALA A 104 2.14 18.97 -5.39
N GLN A 105 1.44 19.64 -4.47
CA GLN A 105 0.44 19.00 -3.61
C GLN A 105 -0.75 18.47 -4.41
N VAL A 106 -1.22 19.23 -5.40
CA VAL A 106 -2.31 18.79 -6.30
C VAL A 106 -1.87 17.57 -7.10
N GLN A 107 -0.67 17.60 -7.68
CA GLN A 107 -0.13 16.45 -8.42
C GLN A 107 0.05 15.23 -7.53
N ALA A 108 0.58 15.39 -6.31
CA ALA A 108 0.74 14.30 -5.37
C ALA A 108 -0.60 13.66 -4.99
N ALA A 109 -1.67 14.46 -4.85
CA ALA A 109 -3.01 13.95 -4.59
C ALA A 109 -3.55 13.11 -5.77
N MET A 110 -3.35 13.56 -7.01
CA MET A 110 -3.75 12.79 -8.21
C MET A 110 -2.95 11.49 -8.35
N SER A 111 -1.63 11.55 -8.15
CA SER A 111 -0.75 10.38 -8.15
C SER A 111 -1.17 9.36 -7.09
N PHE A 112 -1.50 9.82 -5.88
CA PHE A 112 -1.96 8.96 -4.79
C PHE A 112 -3.31 8.29 -5.10
N ASP A 113 -4.25 9.04 -5.70
CA ASP A 113 -5.52 8.47 -6.16
C ASP A 113 -5.31 7.34 -7.18
N GLU A 114 -4.43 7.57 -8.16
CA GLU A 114 -4.10 6.56 -9.16
C GLU A 114 -3.47 5.30 -8.52
N MET A 115 -2.54 5.47 -7.59
CA MET A 115 -1.93 4.34 -6.87
C MET A 115 -2.97 3.51 -6.12
N VAL A 116 -3.90 4.15 -5.40
CA VAL A 116 -4.96 3.45 -4.67
C VAL A 116 -5.91 2.73 -5.63
N ASN A 117 -6.23 3.33 -6.77
CA ASN A 117 -7.06 2.69 -7.80
C ASN A 117 -6.38 1.44 -8.39
N LEU A 118 -5.07 1.50 -8.66
CA LEU A 118 -4.30 0.34 -9.12
C LEU A 118 -4.27 -0.80 -8.09
N LEU A 119 -4.12 -0.46 -6.80
CA LEU A 119 -4.14 -1.46 -5.73
C LEU A 119 -5.54 -2.03 -5.48
N ASN A 120 -6.59 -1.35 -5.94
CA ASN A 120 -7.98 -1.81 -5.89
C ASN A 120 -8.48 -2.35 -7.23
N LEU A 121 -7.59 -2.73 -8.15
CA LEU A 121 -7.98 -3.25 -9.45
C LEU A 121 -8.74 -4.58 -9.35
N GLU A 122 -9.78 -4.70 -10.17
CA GLU A 122 -10.68 -5.84 -10.24
C GLU A 122 -10.59 -6.56 -11.59
N VAL A 123 -10.52 -7.90 -11.55
CA VAL A 123 -10.53 -8.75 -12.74
C VAL A 123 -11.45 -9.94 -12.48
N GLU A 124 -12.44 -10.14 -13.36
CA GLU A 124 -13.46 -11.20 -13.20
C GLU A 124 -14.16 -11.13 -11.82
N ASP A 125 -14.61 -9.94 -11.43
CA ASP A 125 -15.31 -9.65 -10.16
C ASP A 125 -14.50 -9.98 -8.89
N ARG A 126 -13.17 -9.92 -8.99
CA ARG A 126 -12.22 -10.23 -7.92
C ARG A 126 -11.14 -9.17 -7.82
N TYR A 127 -10.97 -8.61 -6.63
CA TYR A 127 -9.83 -7.75 -6.32
C TYR A 127 -8.54 -8.55 -6.37
N LEU A 128 -7.59 -8.05 -7.15
CA LEU A 128 -6.31 -8.72 -7.39
C LEU A 128 -5.42 -8.73 -6.14
N PHE A 129 -5.39 -7.63 -5.41
CA PHE A 129 -4.50 -7.46 -4.24
C PHE A 129 -5.16 -7.82 -2.90
N GLY A 130 -6.37 -8.39 -2.91
CA GLY A 130 -7.11 -8.81 -1.70
C GLY A 130 -6.71 -10.17 -1.13
N GLY A 131 -5.76 -10.87 -1.76
CA GLY A 131 -5.36 -12.22 -1.33
C GLY A 131 -6.53 -13.20 -1.34
N THR A 132 -6.92 -13.71 -0.18
CA THR A 132 -8.09 -14.60 -0.04
C THR A 132 -9.42 -13.85 0.00
N GLN A 133 -9.42 -12.56 0.35
CA GLN A 133 -10.61 -11.71 0.45
C GLN A 133 -10.87 -10.97 -0.86
N THR A 134 -11.22 -11.70 -1.93
CA THR A 134 -11.35 -11.10 -3.27
C THR A 134 -12.61 -10.29 -3.49
N GLN A 135 -13.60 -10.38 -2.60
CA GLN A 135 -14.87 -9.65 -2.70
C GLN A 135 -14.91 -8.40 -1.84
N THR A 136 -13.77 -7.98 -1.28
CA THR A 136 -13.66 -6.77 -0.47
C THR A 136 -12.49 -5.96 -0.98
N ARG A 137 -12.72 -4.66 -1.11
CA ARG A 137 -11.69 -3.71 -1.55
C ARG A 137 -10.47 -3.82 -0.61
N PRO A 138 -9.27 -4.14 -1.14
CA PRO A 138 -8.09 -4.36 -0.30
C PRO A 138 -7.54 -3.08 0.33
N VAL A 139 -7.69 -1.93 -0.32
CA VAL A 139 -7.15 -0.65 0.13
C VAL A 139 -8.28 0.37 0.32
N ALA A 140 -8.26 1.10 1.44
CA ALA A 140 -9.19 2.20 1.67
C ALA A 140 -9.05 3.28 0.59
N LEU A 141 -10.12 4.00 0.28
CA LEU A 141 -10.08 5.08 -0.71
C LEU A 141 -9.19 6.23 -0.23
N PRO A 142 -8.64 7.06 -1.14
CA PRO A 142 -7.76 8.15 -0.76
C PRO A 142 -8.39 9.11 0.26
N ASP A 143 -9.68 9.38 0.11
CA ASP A 143 -10.47 10.20 1.02
C ASP A 143 -10.58 9.56 2.42
N GLU A 144 -10.87 8.26 2.48
CA GLU A 144 -10.94 7.50 3.74
C GLU A 144 -9.59 7.47 4.46
N ILE A 145 -8.47 7.41 3.71
CA ILE A 145 -7.12 7.43 4.28
C ILE A 145 -6.78 8.84 4.82
N GLN A 146 -7.10 9.89 4.08
CA GLN A 146 -6.73 11.26 4.45
C GLN A 146 -7.64 11.86 5.53
N ASN A 147 -8.95 11.69 5.36
CA ASN A 147 -9.98 12.36 6.15
C ASN A 147 -10.62 11.43 7.18
N GLY A 148 -10.44 10.12 7.05
CA GLY A 148 -11.04 9.12 7.94
C GLY A 148 -12.36 8.59 7.41
N SER A 149 -12.92 7.62 8.12
CA SER A 149 -14.22 7.01 7.77
C SER A 149 -14.88 6.40 9.00
N GLY A 150 -16.08 6.88 9.34
CA GLY A 150 -16.78 6.49 10.56
C GLY A 150 -15.94 6.79 11.81
N ASP A 151 -15.71 5.78 12.64
CA ASP A 151 -14.92 5.89 13.88
C ASP A 151 -13.40 5.85 13.66
N LYS A 152 -12.93 5.81 12.40
CA LYS A 152 -11.50 5.76 12.07
C LYS A 152 -11.00 7.16 11.71
N ALA A 153 -10.04 7.66 12.48
CA ALA A 153 -9.34 8.91 12.19
C ALA A 153 -8.53 8.79 10.88
N GLY A 154 -8.56 9.86 10.08
CA GLY A 154 -7.69 10.00 8.90
C GLY A 154 -6.32 10.56 9.25
N LEU A 155 -5.40 10.53 8.29
CA LEU A 155 -4.06 11.09 8.46
C LEU A 155 -4.07 12.57 8.87
N LYS A 156 -4.99 13.38 8.34
CA LYS A 156 -5.07 14.81 8.68
C LYS A 156 -5.40 15.02 10.15
N GLN A 157 -6.40 14.29 10.65
CA GLN A 157 -6.75 14.33 12.07
C GLN A 157 -5.56 13.90 12.94
N PHE A 158 -4.86 12.83 12.56
CA PHE A 158 -3.68 12.38 13.30
C PHE A 158 -2.58 13.45 13.35
N ILE A 159 -2.32 14.12 12.23
CA ILE A 159 -1.35 15.23 12.17
C ILE A 159 -1.79 16.39 13.06
N ASP A 160 -3.07 16.77 13.00
CA ASP A 160 -3.62 17.87 13.82
C ASP A 160 -3.56 17.55 15.32
N GLU A 161 -3.92 16.33 15.71
CA GLU A 161 -3.82 15.85 17.09
C GLU A 161 -2.36 15.83 17.56
N ARG A 162 -1.41 15.41 16.71
CA ARG A 162 0.02 15.46 17.03
C ARG A 162 0.50 16.90 17.21
N ALA A 163 0.11 17.80 16.31
CA ALA A 163 0.47 19.21 16.40
C ALA A 163 -0.08 19.87 17.68
N GLN A 164 -1.32 19.57 18.05
CA GLN A 164 -1.91 20.03 19.33
C GLN A 164 -1.20 19.39 20.54
N ALA A 165 -0.86 18.11 20.44
CA ALA A 165 -0.11 17.40 21.45
C ALA A 165 1.31 17.93 21.60
N ASP A 166 1.94 18.50 20.58
CA ASP A 166 3.23 19.19 20.74
C ASP A 166 3.06 20.61 21.26
N LEU A 167 2.09 21.36 20.72
CA LEU A 167 1.88 22.77 21.04
C LEU A 167 1.43 23.00 22.49
N GLY A 168 0.45 22.21 22.95
CA GLY A 168 -0.04 22.28 24.32
C GLY A 168 -1.14 23.27 24.51
N ALA A 169 -1.82 23.14 25.66
CA ALA A 169 -2.97 23.97 25.97
C ALA A 169 -2.59 25.45 26.14
N ASP A 170 -1.34 25.72 26.51
CA ASP A 170 -0.76 27.04 26.70
C ASP A 170 -0.11 27.63 25.44
N GLY A 171 0.06 26.83 24.38
CA GLY A 171 0.70 27.29 23.15
C GLY A 171 2.21 27.44 23.23
N LEU A 172 2.86 26.95 24.30
CA LEU A 172 4.29 27.13 24.56
C LEU A 172 5.15 25.93 24.14
N GLY A 173 4.56 24.94 23.48
CA GLY A 173 5.32 23.78 22.99
C GLY A 173 5.81 22.86 24.11
N ARG A 174 5.00 22.67 25.17
CA ARG A 174 5.37 21.92 26.39
C ARG A 174 6.52 22.55 27.19
N LEU A 175 6.67 23.87 27.09
CA LEU A 175 7.57 24.64 27.94
C LEU A 175 6.77 25.45 28.95
N THR A 176 7.29 25.52 30.17
CA THR A 176 6.74 26.32 31.26
C THR A 176 7.68 27.48 31.57
N LEU A 177 7.09 28.63 31.84
CA LEU A 177 7.79 29.86 32.21
C LEU A 177 7.46 30.23 33.65
N GLY A 178 8.49 30.37 34.48
CA GLY A 178 8.37 30.72 35.88
C GLY A 178 9.17 31.98 36.21
N THR A 179 8.74 32.71 37.23
CA THR A 179 9.55 33.79 37.82
C THR A 179 9.49 33.72 39.34
N ALA A 180 10.64 33.87 39.98
CA ALA A 180 10.77 33.90 41.43
C ALA A 180 11.86 34.89 41.82
N GLY A 181 11.48 36.04 42.41
CA GLY A 181 12.42 37.10 42.74
C GLY A 181 13.12 37.63 41.49
N THR A 182 14.44 37.47 41.41
CA THR A 182 15.29 37.87 40.29
C THR A 182 15.57 36.74 39.30
N THR A 183 15.00 35.55 39.51
CA THR A 183 15.20 34.37 38.67
C THR A 183 14.03 34.17 37.71
N VAL A 184 14.35 34.00 36.44
CA VAL A 184 13.43 33.54 35.40
C VAL A 184 13.77 32.09 35.07
N THR A 185 12.77 31.23 35.06
CA THR A 185 12.91 29.79 34.77
C THR A 185 12.21 29.47 33.47
N LEU A 186 12.91 28.77 32.58
CA LEU A 186 12.32 28.04 31.45
C LEU A 186 12.50 26.55 31.74
N ALA A 187 11.41 25.80 31.87
CA ALA A 187 11.47 24.37 32.15
C ALA A 187 10.55 23.57 31.24
N GLU A 188 10.89 22.32 30.99
CA GLU A 188 9.98 21.36 30.38
C GLU A 188 8.77 21.12 31.29
N ASP A 189 7.62 20.79 30.69
CA ASP A 189 6.38 20.59 31.45
C ASP A 189 6.34 19.30 32.27
N ALA A 190 7.00 18.24 31.78
CA ALA A 190 7.01 16.92 32.40
C ALA A 190 8.23 16.07 31.98
N ASP A 191 8.61 15.12 32.84
CA ASP A 191 9.62 14.11 32.56
C ASP A 191 9.11 12.70 32.97
N PRO A 192 8.99 11.75 32.03
CA PRO A 192 9.23 11.90 30.60
C PRO A 192 8.05 12.59 29.89
N SER A 193 8.33 13.59 29.06
CA SER A 193 7.37 14.11 28.07
C SER A 193 7.80 13.68 26.67
N VAL A 194 6.89 13.05 25.92
CA VAL A 194 7.11 12.56 24.54
C VAL A 194 6.74 13.62 23.48
N PHE A 195 6.31 14.80 23.92
CA PHE A 195 5.76 15.85 23.09
C PHE A 195 6.42 17.20 23.40
N GLY A 196 6.36 18.11 22.42
CA GLY A 196 6.90 19.46 22.52
C GLY A 196 8.43 19.52 22.56
N PHE A 197 8.95 20.70 22.91
CA PHE A 197 10.39 20.98 22.89
C PHE A 197 11.12 20.32 24.05
N LYS A 198 12.39 19.96 23.80
CA LYS A 198 13.36 19.59 24.84
C LYS A 198 14.46 20.63 24.93
N ILE A 199 14.86 20.97 26.16
CA ILE A 199 15.90 21.99 26.35
C ILE A 199 17.25 21.31 26.23
N ALA A 200 17.94 21.52 25.11
CA ALA A 200 19.20 20.86 24.80
C ALA A 200 20.41 21.61 25.38
N ASP A 201 20.46 22.93 25.17
CA ASP A 201 21.56 23.78 25.65
C ASP A 201 21.08 25.21 25.95
N VAL A 202 21.88 25.94 26.72
CA VAL A 202 21.72 27.38 26.93
C VAL A 202 23.07 28.08 26.90
N GLN A 203 23.15 29.17 26.13
CA GLN A 203 24.33 30.02 26.02
C GLN A 203 23.97 31.46 26.36
N SER A 204 24.85 32.13 27.11
CA SER A 204 24.60 33.49 27.58
C SER A 204 25.84 34.36 27.44
N THR A 205 25.64 35.60 26.98
CA THR A 205 26.66 36.66 27.02
C THR A 205 26.44 37.65 28.16
N LEU A 206 25.40 37.44 28.99
CA LEU A 206 25.07 38.31 30.11
C LEU A 206 26.16 38.25 31.18
N THR A 207 26.72 39.39 31.54
CA THR A 207 27.72 39.49 32.61
C THR A 207 27.09 39.73 33.99
N ASN A 208 25.83 40.13 34.00
CA ASN A 208 24.99 40.47 35.16
C ASN A 208 23.87 39.44 35.40
N ALA A 209 24.05 38.21 34.92
CA ALA A 209 23.16 37.10 35.19
C ALA A 209 23.95 35.82 35.46
N ASN A 210 23.43 34.95 36.32
CA ASN A 210 23.90 33.59 36.49
C ASN A 210 22.91 32.65 35.78
N VAL A 211 23.41 31.87 34.82
CA VAL A 211 22.61 30.91 34.06
C VAL A 211 22.99 29.50 34.49
N THR A 212 22.02 28.70 34.89
CA THR A 212 22.22 27.32 35.33
C THR A 212 21.24 26.38 34.66
N GLY A 213 21.69 25.18 34.29
CA GLY A 213 20.91 24.20 33.53
C GLY A 213 21.37 24.09 32.07
N PRO A 214 20.69 23.28 31.24
CA PRO A 214 19.51 22.48 31.58
C PRO A 214 19.83 21.38 32.60
N ALA A 215 19.04 21.30 33.67
CA ALA A 215 19.19 20.31 34.74
C ALA A 215 17.85 20.05 35.45
N GLY A 216 17.77 18.97 36.22
CA GLY A 216 16.56 18.60 36.95
C GLY A 216 15.67 17.60 36.21
N SER A 217 14.52 17.29 36.81
CA SER A 217 13.48 16.40 36.26
C SER A 217 12.11 16.99 36.67
N PRO A 218 11.38 17.67 35.77
CA PRO A 218 11.73 17.97 34.37
C PRO A 218 12.96 18.88 34.23
N ALA A 219 13.64 18.81 33.08
CA ALA A 219 14.81 19.64 32.81
C ALA A 219 14.40 21.12 32.71
N GLY A 220 15.19 22.00 33.32
CA GLY A 220 14.97 23.44 33.28
C GLY A 220 16.24 24.25 33.34
N VAL A 221 16.13 25.50 32.91
CA VAL A 221 17.17 26.52 32.93
C VAL A 221 16.69 27.69 33.77
N ASP A 222 17.51 28.06 34.73
CA ASP A 222 17.32 29.23 35.58
C ASP A 222 18.27 30.34 35.14
N VAL A 223 17.73 31.56 35.02
CA VAL A 223 18.45 32.79 34.72
C VAL A 223 18.23 33.76 35.86
N GLU A 224 19.21 33.86 36.75
CA GLU A 224 19.17 34.78 37.90
C GLU A 224 19.85 36.10 37.54
N PHE A 225 19.08 37.19 37.46
CA PHE A 225 19.61 38.52 37.17
C PHE A 225 20.17 39.18 38.44
N THR A 226 21.47 39.44 38.47
CA THR A 226 22.15 40.15 39.57
C THR A 226 22.28 41.65 39.32
N GLY A 227 21.90 42.12 38.13
CA GLY A 227 21.85 43.52 37.73
C GLY A 227 21.05 43.72 36.45
N VAL A 228 21.00 44.94 35.93
CA VAL A 228 20.27 45.26 34.68
C VAL A 228 21.13 44.89 33.45
N PRO A 229 20.62 44.10 32.48
CA PRO A 229 21.35 43.76 31.26
C PRO A 229 21.78 44.98 30.45
N ALA A 230 22.96 44.90 29.83
CA ALA A 230 23.40 45.95 28.91
C ALA A 230 22.71 45.79 27.55
N ALA A 231 22.61 46.90 26.81
CA ALA A 231 22.09 46.85 25.45
C ALA A 231 23.00 45.98 24.56
N GLY A 232 22.44 44.91 24.00
CA GLY A 232 23.15 43.99 23.10
C GLY A 232 23.52 42.64 23.74
N ASP A 233 23.34 42.48 25.05
CA ASP A 233 23.51 41.17 25.70
C ASP A 233 22.44 40.19 25.23
N LYS A 234 22.83 38.90 25.13
CA LYS A 234 21.98 37.84 24.60
C LYS A 234 21.98 36.62 25.50
N ILE A 235 20.85 35.94 25.51
CA ILE A 235 20.73 34.55 25.92
C ILE A 235 20.11 33.78 24.75
N SER A 236 20.67 32.62 24.45
CA SER A 236 20.23 31.73 23.39
C SER A 236 19.94 30.37 24.00
N PHE A 237 18.81 29.79 23.63
CA PHE A 237 18.42 28.44 24.00
C PHE A 237 18.47 27.59 22.75
N GLU A 238 18.99 26.37 22.88
CA GLU A 238 18.88 25.34 21.84
C GLU A 238 17.77 24.38 22.27
N LEU A 239 16.78 24.22 21.41
CA LEU A 239 15.62 23.37 21.67
C LEU A 239 15.59 22.24 20.66
N ASP A 240 15.54 20.99 21.14
CA ASP A 240 15.28 19.84 20.29
C ASP A 240 13.78 19.71 20.02
N LEU A 241 13.44 19.51 18.76
CA LEU A 241 12.09 19.26 18.27
C LEU A 241 11.78 17.75 18.30
N PRO A 242 10.49 17.39 18.39
CA PRO A 242 10.04 16.00 18.30
C PRO A 242 10.45 15.26 17.02
N ASP A 243 10.79 15.98 15.94
CA ASP A 243 11.24 15.43 14.67
C ASP A 243 12.76 15.13 14.62
N GLY A 244 13.48 15.42 15.70
CA GLY A 244 14.92 15.22 15.84
C GLY A 244 15.78 16.35 15.29
N THR A 245 15.17 17.45 14.85
CA THR A 245 15.90 18.70 14.53
C THR A 245 16.04 19.58 15.76
N SER A 246 16.90 20.60 15.71
CA SER A 246 17.12 21.56 16.81
C SER A 246 16.99 22.99 16.29
N THR A 247 16.51 23.91 17.13
CA THR A 247 16.32 25.34 16.81
C THR A 247 16.80 26.28 17.90
#